data_AF-A0A5B9QT26-F1
#
_entry.id   AF-A0A5B9QT26-F1
#
_cell.length_a   1.000
_cell.length_b   1.000
_cell.length_c   1.000
_cell.angle_alpha   90.00
_cell.angle_beta   90.00
_cell.angle_gamma   90.00
#
_symmetry.space_group_name_H-M   'P 1'
#
loop_
_entity.id
_entity.type
_entity.pdbx_description
1 polymer ?
#
loop_
_entity_poly.entity_id
_entity_poly.type
_entity_poly.pdbx_seq_one_letter_code
_entity_poly.pdbx_strand_id
1 'polypeptide(L)'
;MHEKHSDNSGDNESHQHEMTGDDRLSMLEMHHKQTLWVYWTLPLLGFWLLLAPFNFGYLNESLWVDPSGGRGPWFAEESTPELRQLRAWLMTVSDVLSGLLLVVFGYRTLKPNRPYSLWACCFVGVWLTLAPVVFWAPTAASYANDSFVGILVMALTILIPGMPNMIMFMQHGPSQPPGWSYNPSSWPQRWIMIATGFLGFIVSRYLAMFQLGYIDYVWDPFFGFASNTEKVLNSKMSHMWPVSDGGLGAVSYTFEFLMGYMGSPSRWRTMPWMVAFFGVLVIPLGLTHIFLVISQPLIVHAWCTLCLLAALIMLPMIPLEVDEVIAMIQHVRQAKKRGDREGSLWSIFWKGGQADGCTPDDRSPAMVEFSDHPVALFKASIWGMSFPWTLLACSALGVIPVFLPTLFGIDITTTAADIGHLCGALIVTFSVISMGEVIRTGRFLNVVLALMLVVGPWLVDGTTTAYALAASALGIAVAMLSIPRGRILQTYGSWDRFIR
;
A
#
# COMPACT_ATOMS: atom_id res chain seq x y z
N MET A 1 -25.93 58.66 -45.97
CA MET A 1 -27.22 57.94 -45.87
C MET A 1 -26.86 56.46 -45.80
N HIS A 2 -26.58 55.91 -44.60
CA HIS A 2 -27.51 55.09 -43.79
C HIS A 2 -28.07 53.93 -44.63
N GLU A 3 -27.96 52.64 -44.33
CA GLU A 3 -27.90 51.76 -43.15
C GLU A 3 -27.59 50.34 -43.74
N LYS A 4 -27.15 49.25 -43.10
CA LYS A 4 -27.33 48.73 -41.74
C LYS A 4 -26.31 47.58 -41.56
N HIS A 5 -25.49 47.67 -40.52
CA HIS A 5 -24.82 46.50 -39.95
C HIS A 5 -25.86 45.73 -39.13
N SER A 6 -25.99 44.42 -39.37
CA SER A 6 -26.60 43.49 -38.41
C SER A 6 -25.50 42.56 -37.93
N ASP A 7 -24.97 42.87 -36.75
CA ASP A 7 -24.25 41.93 -35.91
C ASP A 7 -25.11 40.69 -35.72
N ASN A 8 -24.57 39.52 -36.07
CA ASN A 8 -25.04 38.27 -35.53
C ASN A 8 -23.89 37.66 -34.73
N SER A 9 -23.90 37.97 -33.43
CA SER A 9 -23.14 37.30 -32.39
C SER A 9 -23.44 35.81 -32.44
N GLY A 10 -22.50 35.03 -32.99
CA GLY A 10 -22.52 33.59 -32.87
C GLY A 10 -22.18 33.22 -31.44
N ASP A 11 -23.22 32.86 -30.68
CA ASP A 11 -23.11 32.26 -29.35
C ASP A 11 -22.15 31.07 -29.39
N ASN A 12 -21.09 31.20 -28.61
CA ASN A 12 -20.13 30.14 -28.35
C ASN A 12 -20.76 29.19 -27.31
N GLU A 13 -21.84 28.51 -27.68
CA GLU A 13 -22.40 27.41 -26.90
C GLU A 13 -21.47 26.21 -27.05
N SER A 14 -20.60 26.04 -26.06
CA SER A 14 -19.89 24.79 -25.82
C SER A 14 -20.91 23.72 -25.40
N HIS A 15 -21.65 23.18 -26.36
CA HIS A 15 -22.40 21.95 -26.18
C HIS A 15 -21.41 20.87 -25.74
N GLN A 16 -21.42 20.54 -24.45
CA GLN A 16 -20.87 19.29 -23.95
C GLN A 16 -21.66 18.18 -24.64
N HIS A 17 -21.16 17.67 -25.77
CA HIS A 17 -21.69 16.47 -26.39
C HIS A 17 -21.59 15.33 -25.38
N GLU A 18 -22.70 14.99 -24.72
CA GLU A 18 -22.78 13.77 -23.94
C GLU A 18 -22.54 12.60 -24.88
N MET A 19 -21.42 11.89 -24.67
CA MET A 19 -21.05 10.75 -25.52
C MET A 19 -22.16 9.69 -25.51
N THR A 20 -22.69 9.42 -26.69
CA THR A 20 -23.74 8.44 -26.93
C THR A 20 -23.24 7.02 -26.62
N GLY A 21 -24.16 6.07 -26.40
CA GLY A 21 -23.78 4.67 -26.16
C GLY A 21 -22.92 4.08 -27.29
N ASP A 22 -23.23 4.44 -28.53
CA ASP A 22 -22.50 4.00 -29.72
C ASP A 22 -21.09 4.61 -29.81
N ASP A 23 -20.93 5.87 -29.42
CA ASP A 23 -19.62 6.53 -29.33
C ASP A 23 -18.72 5.80 -28.33
N ARG A 24 -19.27 5.41 -27.17
CA ARG A 24 -18.54 4.64 -26.14
C ARG A 24 -18.12 3.26 -26.64
N LEU A 25 -18.99 2.57 -27.38
CA LEU A 25 -18.66 1.29 -28.00
C LEU A 25 -17.55 1.45 -29.05
N SER A 26 -17.62 2.47 -29.90
CA SER A 26 -16.59 2.73 -30.91
C SER A 26 -15.21 3.02 -30.28
N MET A 27 -15.16 3.82 -29.20
CA MET A 27 -13.93 4.08 -28.45
C MET A 27 -13.39 2.81 -27.80
N LEU A 28 -14.26 1.98 -27.24
CA LEU A 28 -13.87 0.69 -26.67
C LEU A 28 -13.22 -0.20 -27.73
N GLU A 29 -13.78 -0.28 -28.94
CA GLU A 29 -13.20 -1.05 -30.04
C GLU A 29 -11.86 -0.49 -30.52
N MET A 30 -11.71 0.83 -30.63
CA MET A 30 -10.44 1.47 -31.00
C MET A 30 -9.35 1.18 -29.96
N HIS A 31 -9.66 1.37 -28.68
CA HIS A 31 -8.76 1.09 -27.58
C HIS A 31 -8.37 -0.40 -27.53
N HIS A 32 -9.35 -1.29 -27.76
CA HIS A 32 -9.12 -2.75 -27.85
C HIS A 32 -8.14 -3.11 -28.97
N LYS A 33 -8.23 -2.45 -30.14
CA LYS A 33 -7.30 -2.67 -31.25
C LYS A 33 -5.87 -2.23 -30.92
N GLN A 34 -5.71 -1.10 -30.22
CA GLN A 34 -4.39 -0.60 -29.80
C GLN A 34 -3.69 -1.51 -28.79
N THR A 35 -4.47 -2.18 -27.95
CA THR A 35 -3.99 -3.08 -26.90
C THR A 35 -4.12 -4.56 -27.27
N LEU A 36 -4.36 -4.90 -28.55
CA LEU A 36 -4.65 -6.27 -28.97
C LEU A 36 -3.54 -7.28 -28.61
N TRP A 37 -2.28 -6.83 -28.64
CA TRP A 37 -1.12 -7.66 -28.26
C TRP A 37 -1.18 -8.14 -26.80
N VAL A 38 -1.81 -7.36 -25.92
CA VAL A 38 -2.00 -7.70 -24.50
C VAL A 38 -2.86 -8.96 -24.38
N TYR A 39 -4.00 -8.98 -25.06
CA TYR A 39 -4.94 -10.11 -25.03
C TYR A 39 -4.36 -11.37 -25.68
N TRP A 40 -3.46 -11.24 -26.66
CA TRP A 40 -2.67 -12.36 -27.19
C TRP A 40 -1.59 -12.86 -26.23
N THR A 41 -1.04 -11.98 -25.40
CA THR A 41 -0.01 -12.35 -24.42
C THR A 41 -0.58 -13.21 -23.29
N LEU A 42 -1.84 -12.99 -22.89
CA LEU A 42 -2.50 -13.77 -21.83
C LEU A 42 -2.52 -15.31 -22.08
N PRO A 43 -2.98 -15.83 -23.24
CA PRO A 43 -2.94 -17.26 -23.50
C PRO A 43 -1.50 -17.78 -23.67
N LEU A 44 -0.56 -16.97 -24.14
CA LEU A 44 0.86 -17.36 -24.19
C LEU A 44 1.45 -17.58 -22.79
N LEU A 45 1.13 -16.69 -21.84
CA LEU A 45 1.45 -16.88 -20.43
C LEU A 45 0.71 -18.10 -19.85
N GLY A 46 -0.50 -18.39 -20.32
CA GLY A 46 -1.21 -19.61 -19.98
C GLY A 46 -0.45 -20.88 -20.39
N PHE A 47 0.07 -20.92 -21.62
CA PHE A 47 0.93 -22.02 -22.08
C PHE A 47 2.27 -22.09 -21.31
N TRP A 48 2.84 -20.94 -20.96
CA TRP A 48 4.02 -20.90 -20.10
C TRP A 48 3.77 -21.57 -18.75
N LEU A 49 2.68 -21.23 -18.06
CA LEU A 49 2.32 -21.83 -16.76
C LEU A 49 1.99 -23.32 -16.86
N LEU A 50 1.38 -23.77 -17.96
CA LEU A 50 1.16 -25.20 -18.21
C LEU A 50 2.47 -26.01 -18.24
N LEU A 51 3.56 -25.39 -18.70
CA LEU A 51 4.87 -26.02 -18.85
C LEU A 51 5.81 -25.73 -17.66
N ALA A 52 5.53 -24.70 -16.86
CA ALA A 52 6.39 -24.24 -15.78
C ALA A 52 6.74 -25.34 -14.76
N PRO A 53 5.80 -26.17 -14.26
CA PRO A 53 6.15 -27.23 -13.31
C PRO A 53 7.15 -28.24 -13.84
N PHE A 54 7.09 -28.54 -15.15
CA PHE A 54 8.00 -29.48 -15.81
C PHE A 54 9.37 -28.85 -16.08
N ASN A 55 9.40 -27.59 -16.53
CA ASN A 55 10.64 -26.87 -16.86
C ASN A 55 11.45 -26.48 -15.62
N PHE A 56 10.78 -26.08 -14.54
CA PHE A 56 11.42 -25.69 -13.28
C PHE A 56 11.57 -26.85 -12.30
N GLY A 57 11.09 -28.04 -12.65
CA GLY A 57 11.25 -29.24 -11.82
C GLY A 57 10.54 -29.14 -10.48
N TYR A 58 9.28 -28.68 -10.45
CA TYR A 58 8.52 -28.53 -9.20
C TYR A 58 8.43 -29.83 -8.40
N LEU A 59 8.39 -30.97 -9.09
CA LEU A 59 8.33 -32.30 -8.47
C LEU A 59 9.71 -32.95 -8.25
N ASN A 60 10.80 -32.21 -8.46
CA ASN A 60 12.14 -32.69 -8.18
C ASN A 60 12.46 -32.54 -6.68
N GLU A 61 12.47 -33.67 -5.98
CA GLU A 61 12.69 -33.74 -4.52
C GLU A 61 13.99 -33.06 -4.05
N SER A 62 15.02 -33.04 -4.89
CA SER A 62 16.30 -32.39 -4.57
C SER A 62 16.24 -30.86 -4.47
N LEU A 63 15.19 -30.25 -5.01
CA LEU A 63 14.99 -28.79 -5.00
C LEU A 63 14.07 -28.33 -3.86
N TRP A 64 13.48 -29.26 -3.11
CA TRP A 64 12.49 -28.93 -2.08
C TRP A 64 13.16 -28.47 -0.80
N VAL A 65 12.73 -27.32 -0.30
CA VAL A 65 13.17 -26.76 0.97
C VAL A 65 12.09 -26.86 2.05
N ASP A 66 12.56 -26.88 3.30
CA ASP A 66 11.71 -26.72 4.46
C ASP A 66 11.72 -25.27 4.95
N PRO A 67 10.58 -24.75 5.43
CA PRO A 67 10.49 -23.39 5.97
C PRO A 67 11.43 -23.17 7.14
N SER A 68 11.82 -21.92 7.38
CA SER A 68 12.69 -21.59 8.50
C SER A 68 12.04 -21.93 9.84
N GLY A 69 12.87 -22.24 10.84
CA GLY A 69 12.39 -22.56 12.18
C GLY A 69 11.67 -23.91 12.30
N GLY A 70 11.68 -24.76 11.26
CA GLY A 70 11.15 -26.13 11.30
C GLY A 70 9.62 -26.21 11.35
N ARG A 71 8.92 -25.11 11.07
CA ARG A 71 7.46 -25.01 11.11
C ARG A 71 6.81 -25.65 9.88
N GLY A 72 5.72 -26.40 10.09
CA GLY A 72 4.85 -26.86 9.00
C GLY A 72 3.98 -25.74 8.41
N PRO A 73 3.48 -25.89 7.17
CA PRO A 73 2.52 -24.96 6.58
C PRO A 73 1.26 -24.84 7.46
N TRP A 74 0.43 -23.80 7.33
CA TRP A 74 -0.71 -23.58 8.24
C TRP A 74 -1.73 -24.71 8.43
N PHE A 75 -1.73 -25.72 7.56
CA PHE A 75 -2.55 -26.92 7.66
C PHE A 75 -1.83 -28.12 8.31
N ALA A 76 -0.62 -27.94 8.85
CA ALA A 76 0.17 -28.94 9.56
C ALA A 76 1.13 -28.31 10.58
N GLU A 77 1.36 -28.96 11.72
CA GLU A 77 2.24 -28.42 12.76
C GLU A 77 3.73 -28.53 12.39
N GLU A 78 4.12 -29.64 11.75
CA GLU A 78 5.51 -29.94 11.39
C GLU A 78 5.66 -30.14 9.88
N SER A 79 6.85 -29.90 9.33
CA SER A 79 7.14 -30.22 7.93
C SER A 79 7.58 -31.68 7.80
N THR A 80 6.73 -32.53 7.20
CA THR A 80 7.05 -33.93 6.90
C THR A 80 7.41 -34.11 5.42
N PRO A 81 8.09 -35.20 5.04
CA PRO A 81 8.33 -35.53 3.63
C PRO A 81 7.03 -35.62 2.81
N GLU A 82 5.95 -36.18 3.36
CA GLU A 82 4.65 -36.25 2.65
C GLU A 82 4.06 -34.85 2.42
N LEU A 83 4.24 -33.94 3.40
CA LEU A 83 3.79 -32.55 3.27
C LEU A 83 4.59 -31.77 2.23
N ARG A 84 5.90 -31.98 2.12
CA ARG A 84 6.72 -31.42 1.03
C ARG A 84 6.19 -31.84 -0.33
N GLN A 85 5.91 -33.13 -0.48
CA GLN A 85 5.32 -33.67 -1.70
C GLN A 85 3.93 -33.07 -1.98
N LEU A 86 3.08 -32.93 -0.97
CA LEU A 86 1.76 -32.29 -1.11
C LEU A 86 1.89 -30.84 -1.56
N ARG A 87 2.76 -30.04 -0.93
CA ARG A 87 3.02 -28.64 -1.32
C ARG A 87 3.48 -28.53 -2.77
N ALA A 88 4.37 -29.42 -3.21
CA ALA A 88 4.86 -29.46 -4.58
C ALA A 88 3.74 -29.78 -5.59
N TRP A 89 2.86 -30.73 -5.24
CA TRP A 89 1.68 -31.05 -6.04
C TRP A 89 0.65 -29.92 -6.07
N LEU A 90 0.40 -29.26 -4.94
CA LEU A 90 -0.51 -28.11 -4.86
C LEU A 90 -0.03 -26.97 -5.76
N MET A 91 1.27 -26.65 -5.74
CA MET A 91 1.86 -25.68 -6.66
C MET A 91 1.72 -26.12 -8.12
N THR A 92 2.04 -27.38 -8.43
CA THR A 92 1.94 -27.93 -9.79
C THR A 92 0.51 -27.83 -10.34
N VAL A 93 -0.49 -28.23 -9.55
CA VAL A 93 -1.90 -28.16 -9.94
C VAL A 93 -2.37 -26.72 -10.05
N SER A 94 -1.95 -25.85 -9.13
CA SER A 94 -2.25 -24.41 -9.16
C SER A 94 -1.82 -23.78 -10.47
N ASP A 95 -0.59 -24.04 -10.92
CA ASP A 95 -0.03 -23.45 -12.14
C ASP A 95 -0.69 -24.01 -13.39
N VAL A 96 -0.93 -25.33 -13.44
CA VAL A 96 -1.61 -25.96 -14.56
C VAL A 96 -3.03 -25.43 -14.70
N LEU A 97 -3.79 -25.34 -13.61
CA LEU A 97 -5.15 -24.79 -13.63
C LEU A 97 -5.15 -23.32 -14.00
N SER A 98 -4.25 -22.51 -13.42
CA SER A 98 -4.09 -21.09 -13.77
C SER A 98 -3.74 -20.92 -15.24
N GLY A 99 -2.86 -21.76 -15.77
CA GLY A 99 -2.48 -21.80 -17.18
C GLY A 99 -3.67 -22.11 -18.10
N LEU A 100 -4.45 -23.15 -17.78
CA LEU A 100 -5.67 -23.48 -18.52
C LEU A 100 -6.68 -22.33 -18.51
N LEU A 101 -6.90 -21.72 -17.35
CA LEU A 101 -7.83 -20.59 -17.20
C LEU A 101 -7.37 -19.39 -18.05
N LEU A 102 -6.08 -19.07 -18.07
CA LEU A 102 -5.54 -18.00 -18.91
C LEU A 102 -5.64 -18.30 -20.41
N VAL A 103 -5.45 -19.56 -20.83
CA VAL A 103 -5.67 -19.95 -22.23
C VAL A 103 -7.13 -19.74 -22.62
N VAL A 104 -8.08 -20.24 -21.81
CA VAL A 104 -9.51 -20.19 -22.11
C VAL A 104 -10.04 -18.74 -22.04
N PHE A 105 -9.81 -18.05 -20.93
CA PHE A 105 -10.32 -16.70 -20.74
C PHE A 105 -9.53 -15.66 -21.55
N GLY A 106 -8.21 -15.82 -21.67
CA GLY A 106 -7.38 -14.97 -22.53
C GLY A 106 -7.83 -15.04 -23.99
N TYR A 107 -8.08 -16.24 -24.52
CA TYR A 107 -8.64 -16.39 -25.87
C TYR A 107 -10.02 -15.71 -26.01
N ARG A 108 -10.88 -15.82 -25.00
CA ARG A 108 -12.18 -15.12 -25.00
C ARG A 108 -12.05 -13.60 -24.98
N THR A 109 -10.97 -13.05 -24.41
CA THR A 109 -10.71 -11.61 -24.40
C THR A 109 -10.21 -11.06 -25.73
N LEU A 110 -9.88 -11.91 -26.73
CA LEU A 110 -9.52 -11.40 -28.07
C LEU A 110 -10.67 -10.64 -28.75
N LYS A 111 -11.92 -10.91 -28.35
CA LYS A 111 -13.09 -10.14 -28.77
C LYS A 111 -13.34 -8.97 -27.81
N PRO A 112 -13.70 -7.79 -28.32
CA PRO A 112 -14.01 -6.63 -27.48
C PRO A 112 -15.24 -6.91 -26.59
N ASN A 113 -15.38 -6.10 -25.54
CA ASN A 113 -16.51 -6.10 -24.61
C ASN A 113 -16.74 -7.45 -23.87
N ARG A 114 -15.66 -8.04 -23.34
CA ARG A 114 -15.70 -9.26 -22.51
C ARG A 114 -15.15 -9.03 -21.10
N PRO A 115 -15.75 -8.13 -20.30
CA PRO A 115 -15.19 -7.72 -19.02
C PRO A 115 -15.06 -8.86 -18.02
N TYR A 116 -16.01 -9.81 -17.98
CA TYR A 116 -15.94 -10.96 -17.08
C TYR A 116 -14.74 -11.87 -17.36
N SER A 117 -14.38 -12.06 -18.63
CA SER A 117 -13.21 -12.87 -18.98
C SER A 117 -11.92 -12.16 -18.61
N LEU A 118 -11.87 -10.83 -18.75
CA LEU A 118 -10.69 -10.04 -18.36
C LEU A 118 -10.51 -10.00 -16.84
N TRP A 119 -11.60 -9.86 -16.07
CA TRP A 119 -11.59 -10.00 -14.62
C TRP A 119 -11.16 -11.39 -14.17
N ALA A 120 -11.64 -12.45 -14.82
CA ALA A 120 -11.19 -13.81 -14.52
C ALA A 120 -9.66 -13.95 -14.68
N CYS A 121 -9.09 -13.44 -15.77
CA CYS A 121 -7.64 -13.41 -15.95
C CYS A 121 -6.93 -12.59 -14.84
N CYS A 122 -7.48 -11.43 -14.46
CA CYS A 122 -6.93 -10.63 -13.36
C CYS A 122 -6.93 -11.42 -12.04
N PHE A 123 -8.01 -12.12 -11.71
CA PHE A 123 -8.08 -12.97 -10.52
C PHE A 123 -7.10 -14.14 -10.57
N VAL A 124 -6.80 -14.68 -11.76
CA VAL A 124 -5.70 -15.65 -11.91
C VAL A 124 -4.36 -14.99 -11.57
N GLY A 125 -4.09 -13.76 -12.01
CA GLY A 125 -2.87 -13.04 -11.63
C GLY A 125 -2.74 -12.77 -10.12
N VAL A 126 -3.86 -12.40 -9.49
CA VAL A 126 -3.98 -12.26 -8.02
C VAL A 126 -3.69 -13.59 -7.33
N TRP A 127 -4.28 -14.68 -7.81
CA TRP A 127 -4.07 -16.02 -7.27
C TRP A 127 -2.62 -16.47 -7.41
N LEU A 128 -1.97 -16.27 -8.56
CA LEU A 128 -0.55 -16.62 -8.77
C LEU A 128 0.38 -15.88 -7.80
N THR A 129 0.04 -14.65 -7.40
CA THR A 129 0.83 -13.91 -6.40
C THR A 129 0.61 -14.49 -4.99
N LEU A 130 -0.57 -15.01 -4.70
CA LEU A 130 -0.95 -15.59 -3.40
C LEU A 130 -0.52 -17.05 -3.24
N ALA A 131 -0.63 -17.87 -4.28
CA ALA A 131 -0.50 -19.32 -4.22
C ALA A 131 0.85 -19.77 -3.64
N PRO A 132 2.02 -19.20 -4.03
CA PRO A 132 3.29 -19.56 -3.42
C PRO A 132 3.37 -19.29 -1.91
N VAL A 133 2.68 -18.25 -1.44
CA VAL A 133 2.66 -17.88 -0.02
C VAL A 133 1.65 -18.74 0.75
N VAL A 134 0.51 -19.05 0.15
CA VAL A 134 -0.55 -19.89 0.75
C VAL A 134 -0.12 -21.36 0.83
N PHE A 135 0.47 -21.89 -0.23
CA PHE A 135 0.94 -23.29 -0.27
C PHE A 135 2.36 -23.46 0.25
N TRP A 136 3.03 -22.38 0.65
CA TRP A 136 4.40 -22.39 1.12
C TRP A 136 5.30 -23.08 0.10
N ALA A 137 5.40 -22.49 -1.09
CA ALA A 137 6.06 -23.03 -2.26
C ALA A 137 7.39 -23.74 -1.88
N PRO A 138 7.56 -25.03 -2.19
CA PRO A 138 8.73 -25.77 -1.75
C PRO A 138 9.97 -25.45 -2.57
N THR A 139 9.85 -24.71 -3.69
CA THR A 139 10.99 -24.34 -4.53
C THR A 139 11.05 -22.83 -4.73
N ALA A 140 12.26 -22.28 -4.75
CA ALA A 140 12.47 -20.86 -5.03
C ALA A 140 12.01 -20.48 -6.46
N ALA A 141 12.17 -21.42 -7.42
CA ALA A 141 11.77 -21.22 -8.80
C ALA A 141 10.25 -21.03 -8.95
N SER A 142 9.44 -21.87 -8.29
CA SER A 142 7.97 -21.72 -8.31
C SER A 142 7.53 -20.40 -7.67
N TYR A 143 8.13 -20.03 -6.53
CA TYR A 143 7.82 -18.76 -5.88
C TYR A 143 8.14 -17.54 -6.76
N ALA A 144 9.32 -17.53 -7.39
CA ALA A 144 9.72 -16.43 -8.27
C ALA A 144 8.90 -16.37 -9.56
N ASN A 145 8.64 -17.51 -10.19
CA ASN A 145 7.84 -17.61 -11.41
C ASN A 145 6.44 -17.07 -11.20
N ASP A 146 5.72 -17.58 -10.20
CA ASP A 146 4.30 -17.25 -10.03
C ASP A 146 4.11 -15.81 -9.56
N SER A 147 5.00 -15.32 -8.69
CA SER A 147 5.00 -13.91 -8.29
C SER A 147 5.16 -13.00 -9.51
N PHE A 148 6.12 -13.30 -10.40
CA PHE A 148 6.39 -12.48 -11.57
C PHE A 148 5.29 -12.58 -12.63
N VAL A 149 4.85 -13.80 -12.96
CA VAL A 149 3.77 -14.02 -13.92
C VAL A 149 2.46 -13.45 -13.38
N GLY A 150 2.18 -13.56 -12.09
CA GLY A 150 1.03 -12.96 -11.43
C GLY A 150 1.00 -11.44 -11.58
N ILE A 151 2.11 -10.77 -11.30
CA ILE A 151 2.29 -9.33 -11.52
C ILE A 151 2.05 -8.96 -12.98
N LEU A 152 2.65 -9.72 -13.92
CA LEU A 152 2.52 -9.47 -15.35
C LEU A 152 1.08 -9.65 -15.83
N VAL A 153 0.38 -10.69 -15.38
CA VAL A 153 -1.04 -10.93 -15.70
C VAL A 153 -1.91 -9.82 -15.16
N MET A 154 -1.70 -9.35 -13.93
CA MET A 154 -2.42 -8.19 -13.39
C MET A 154 -2.15 -6.93 -14.23
N ALA A 155 -0.90 -6.66 -14.58
CA ALA A 155 -0.54 -5.51 -15.41
C ALA A 155 -1.21 -5.56 -16.80
N LEU A 156 -1.16 -6.72 -17.46
CA LEU A 156 -1.76 -6.94 -18.78
C LEU A 156 -3.29 -6.93 -18.72
N THR A 157 -3.93 -7.21 -17.59
CA THR A 157 -5.41 -7.31 -17.55
C THR A 157 -6.09 -6.02 -17.13
N ILE A 158 -5.53 -5.27 -16.16
CA ILE A 158 -6.21 -4.11 -15.57
C ILE A 158 -5.40 -2.81 -15.65
N LEU A 159 -4.07 -2.85 -15.75
CA LEU A 159 -3.25 -1.65 -15.75
C LEU A 159 -3.06 -1.08 -17.16
N ILE A 160 -2.61 -1.91 -18.10
CA ILE A 160 -2.31 -1.50 -19.48
C ILE A 160 -3.59 -1.18 -20.25
N PRO A 161 -4.58 -2.10 -20.35
CA PRO A 161 -5.83 -1.80 -21.05
C PRO A 161 -6.80 -0.94 -20.22
N GLY A 162 -6.45 -0.61 -18.97
CA GLY A 162 -7.37 0.02 -18.01
C GLY A 162 -8.45 -0.94 -17.48
N MET A 163 -9.25 -0.45 -16.54
CA MET A 163 -10.28 -1.28 -15.91
C MET A 163 -11.29 -1.81 -16.95
N PRO A 164 -11.66 -3.11 -16.89
CA PRO A 164 -12.67 -3.66 -17.78
C PRO A 164 -13.95 -2.83 -17.77
N ASN A 165 -14.40 -2.41 -18.95
CA ASN A 165 -15.64 -1.67 -19.18
C ASN A 165 -15.69 -0.22 -18.67
N MET A 166 -14.56 0.35 -18.24
CA MET A 166 -14.49 1.71 -17.67
C MET A 166 -15.05 2.79 -18.60
N ILE A 167 -14.75 2.69 -19.89
CA ILE A 167 -15.19 3.64 -20.95
C ILE A 167 -16.73 3.71 -21.01
N MET A 168 -17.44 2.64 -20.64
CA MET A 168 -18.90 2.61 -20.76
C MET A 168 -19.63 3.40 -19.69
N PHE A 169 -19.02 3.68 -18.53
CA PHE A 169 -19.71 4.32 -17.40
C PHE A 169 -18.96 5.49 -16.76
N MET A 170 -17.67 5.67 -17.07
CA MET A 170 -16.86 6.76 -16.54
C MET A 170 -17.36 8.10 -17.05
N GLN A 171 -17.42 9.09 -16.16
CA GLN A 171 -17.78 10.46 -16.49
C GLN A 171 -16.52 11.33 -16.49
N HIS A 172 -16.21 11.89 -17.66
CA HIS A 172 -15.13 12.86 -17.83
C HIS A 172 -15.44 14.15 -17.08
N GLY A 173 -14.38 14.85 -16.69
CA GLY A 173 -14.47 16.12 -16.00
C GLY A 173 -13.16 16.44 -15.30
N PRO A 174 -13.06 17.63 -14.69
CA PRO A 174 -11.85 18.07 -14.02
C PRO A 174 -11.44 17.14 -12.87
N SER A 175 -10.15 17.11 -12.55
CA SER A 175 -9.54 16.13 -11.64
C SER A 175 -9.36 16.62 -10.21
N GLN A 176 -9.30 17.93 -9.96
CA GLN A 176 -9.06 18.45 -8.62
C GLN A 176 -10.35 18.47 -7.79
N PRO A 177 -10.34 17.93 -6.55
CA PRO A 177 -11.53 17.90 -5.71
C PRO A 177 -12.01 19.30 -5.29
N PRO A 178 -13.32 19.50 -5.08
CA PRO A 178 -13.87 20.80 -4.70
C PRO A 178 -13.29 21.33 -3.38
N GLY A 179 -12.72 22.54 -3.42
CA GLY A 179 -12.15 23.23 -2.25
C GLY A 179 -10.76 22.72 -1.81
N TRP A 180 -10.20 21.75 -2.53
CA TRP A 180 -8.83 21.30 -2.32
C TRP A 180 -7.85 22.21 -3.05
N SER A 181 -6.67 22.41 -2.47
CA SER A 181 -5.60 23.22 -3.08
C SER A 181 -4.66 22.44 -4.02
N TYR A 182 -4.78 21.11 -4.05
CA TYR A 182 -4.05 20.19 -4.92
C TYR A 182 -4.90 18.94 -5.16
N ASN A 183 -4.46 18.09 -6.07
CA ASN A 183 -5.12 16.83 -6.38
C ASN A 183 -4.46 15.63 -5.66
N PRO A 184 -5.16 14.94 -4.75
CA PRO A 184 -4.60 13.81 -4.00
C PRO A 184 -4.44 12.53 -4.84
N SER A 185 -5.01 12.50 -6.05
CA SER A 185 -4.80 11.39 -6.99
C SER A 185 -3.80 11.75 -8.10
N SER A 186 -3.09 12.88 -7.96
CA SER A 186 -2.12 13.34 -8.95
C SER A 186 -0.99 12.32 -9.13
N TRP A 187 -0.42 12.27 -10.33
CA TRP A 187 0.69 11.37 -10.62
C TRP A 187 1.91 11.56 -9.70
N PRO A 188 2.33 12.79 -9.33
CA PRO A 188 3.45 12.96 -8.41
C PRO A 188 3.23 12.28 -7.06
N GLN A 189 2.04 12.42 -6.46
CA GLN A 189 1.73 11.72 -5.20
C GLN A 189 1.67 10.21 -5.36
N ARG A 190 1.11 9.72 -6.46
CA ARG A 190 1.07 8.29 -6.74
C ARG A 190 2.47 7.71 -6.96
N TRP A 191 3.36 8.47 -7.60
CA TRP A 191 4.73 8.03 -7.87
C TRP A 191 5.50 7.71 -6.58
N ILE A 192 5.41 8.55 -5.54
CA ILE A 192 6.15 8.26 -4.30
C ILE A 192 5.59 7.02 -3.63
N MET A 193 4.26 6.84 -3.64
CA MET A 193 3.57 5.66 -3.10
C MET A 193 3.95 4.38 -3.86
N ILE A 194 4.07 4.45 -5.20
CA ILE A 194 4.56 3.34 -6.04
C ILE A 194 6.01 3.00 -5.69
N ALA A 195 6.88 4.01 -5.56
CA ALA A 195 8.29 3.82 -5.27
C ALA A 195 8.49 3.19 -3.88
N THR A 196 7.81 3.70 -2.85
CA THR A 196 7.87 3.14 -1.50
C THR A 196 7.23 1.76 -1.43
N GLY A 197 6.09 1.53 -2.08
CA GLY A 197 5.47 0.20 -2.18
C GLY A 197 6.39 -0.82 -2.85
N PHE A 198 7.10 -0.43 -3.91
CA PHE A 198 8.08 -1.30 -4.57
C PHE A 198 9.31 -1.59 -3.68
N LEU A 199 9.80 -0.59 -2.92
CA LEU A 199 10.87 -0.81 -1.94
C LEU A 199 10.42 -1.75 -0.81
N GLY A 200 9.19 -1.58 -0.32
CA GLY A 200 8.56 -2.49 0.65
C GLY A 200 8.48 -3.91 0.11
N PHE A 201 8.05 -4.07 -1.15
CA PHE A 201 8.03 -5.35 -1.85
C PHE A 201 9.41 -6.02 -1.88
N ILE A 202 10.47 -5.29 -2.19
CA ILE A 202 11.84 -5.84 -2.21
C ILE A 202 12.24 -6.36 -0.83
N VAL A 203 12.02 -5.55 0.22
CA VAL A 203 12.39 -5.92 1.59
C VAL A 203 11.58 -7.14 2.06
N SER A 204 10.26 -7.10 1.89
CA SER A 204 9.39 -8.22 2.29
C SER A 204 9.66 -9.49 1.51
N ARG A 205 9.93 -9.40 0.20
CA ARG A 205 10.33 -10.56 -0.61
C ARG A 205 11.64 -11.15 -0.11
N TYR A 206 12.62 -10.33 0.26
CA TYR A 206 13.88 -10.81 0.82
C TYR A 206 13.69 -11.56 2.15
N LEU A 207 12.83 -11.03 3.04
CA LEU A 207 12.47 -11.72 4.28
C LEU A 207 11.65 -12.99 4.03
N ALA A 208 10.74 -12.99 3.06
CA ALA A 208 9.95 -14.15 2.66
C ALA A 208 10.84 -15.29 2.16
N MET A 209 11.92 -14.99 1.43
CA MET A 209 12.85 -16.01 0.95
C MET A 209 13.52 -16.75 2.11
N PHE A 210 13.86 -16.06 3.20
CA PHE A 210 14.37 -16.70 4.40
C PHE A 210 13.30 -17.56 5.06
N GLN A 211 12.10 -17.00 5.26
CA GLN A 211 11.02 -17.70 5.97
C GLN A 211 10.49 -18.93 5.25
N LEU A 212 10.47 -18.90 3.91
CA LEU A 212 10.13 -20.05 3.08
C LEU A 212 11.29 -21.05 2.92
N GLY A 213 12.48 -20.75 3.46
CA GLY A 213 13.63 -21.65 3.49
C GLY A 213 14.50 -21.66 2.24
N TYR A 214 14.37 -20.67 1.35
CA TYR A 214 15.20 -20.59 0.14
C TYR A 214 16.61 -20.07 0.42
N ILE A 215 16.78 -19.33 1.50
CA ILE A 215 18.05 -18.81 2.00
C ILE A 215 18.13 -19.03 3.50
N ASP A 216 19.32 -19.34 4.00
CA ASP A 216 19.54 -19.62 5.43
C ASP A 216 20.05 -18.39 6.21
N TYR A 217 20.24 -17.27 5.51
CA TYR A 217 20.84 -16.06 6.07
C TYR A 217 20.18 -14.80 5.54
N VAL A 218 19.93 -13.86 6.45
CA VAL A 218 19.45 -12.51 6.16
C VAL A 218 20.51 -11.50 6.53
N TRP A 219 20.83 -10.60 5.60
CA TRP A 219 21.77 -9.51 5.86
C TRP A 219 21.23 -8.53 6.92
N ASP A 220 21.95 -8.44 8.04
CA ASP A 220 21.63 -7.55 9.15
C ASP A 220 22.89 -6.78 9.59
N PRO A 221 23.04 -5.51 9.16
CA PRO A 221 24.24 -4.71 9.43
C PRO A 221 24.30 -4.13 10.85
N PHE A 222 23.18 -4.04 11.58
CA PHE A 222 23.15 -3.34 12.88
C PHE A 222 22.98 -4.29 14.08
N PHE A 223 22.19 -5.36 13.95
CA PHE A 223 21.85 -6.22 15.10
C PHE A 223 22.41 -7.63 15.00
N GLY A 224 22.86 -8.04 13.81
CA GLY A 224 23.42 -9.37 13.57
C GLY A 224 22.34 -10.46 13.43
N PHE A 225 22.55 -11.36 12.47
CA PHE A 225 21.57 -12.38 12.10
C PHE A 225 21.30 -13.42 13.20
N ALA A 226 22.30 -14.22 13.55
CA ALA A 226 22.12 -15.38 14.45
C ALA A 226 21.74 -14.98 15.89
N SER A 227 22.17 -13.81 16.35
CA SER A 227 21.88 -13.34 17.71
C SER A 227 20.50 -12.69 17.85
N ASN A 228 19.98 -12.07 16.78
CA ASN A 228 18.80 -11.21 16.82
C ASN A 228 17.81 -11.46 15.68
N THR A 229 18.15 -11.13 14.43
CA THR A 229 17.18 -11.19 13.31
C THR A 229 16.54 -12.57 13.16
N GLU A 230 17.30 -13.66 13.30
CA GLU A 230 16.76 -15.02 13.22
C GLU A 230 15.68 -15.28 14.27
N LYS A 231 15.86 -14.78 15.50
CA LYS A 231 14.87 -14.90 16.59
C LYS A 231 13.60 -14.13 16.28
N VAL A 232 13.71 -12.96 15.63
CA VAL A 232 12.56 -12.17 15.20
C VAL A 232 11.77 -12.91 14.13
N LEU A 233 12.46 -13.35 13.08
CA LEU A 233 11.82 -13.99 11.91
C LEU A 233 11.22 -15.36 12.22
N ASN A 234 11.78 -16.10 13.18
CA ASN A 234 11.27 -17.38 13.67
C ASN A 234 10.51 -17.26 15.00
N SER A 235 10.13 -16.04 15.41
CA SER A 235 9.40 -15.82 16.67
C SER A 235 7.98 -16.40 16.62
N LYS A 236 7.41 -16.69 17.79
CA LYS A 236 5.98 -17.04 17.90
C LYS A 236 5.07 -15.98 17.26
N MET A 237 5.45 -14.70 17.36
CA MET A 237 4.72 -13.58 16.78
C MET A 237 4.71 -13.62 15.25
N SER A 238 5.88 -13.77 14.63
CA SER A 238 6.00 -14.02 13.18
C SER A 238 5.17 -15.25 12.76
N HIS A 239 5.15 -16.28 13.61
CA HIS A 239 4.40 -17.51 13.37
C HIS A 239 2.90 -17.43 13.71
N MET A 240 2.37 -16.30 14.19
CA MET A 240 0.94 -16.18 14.54
C MET A 240 0.03 -16.27 13.32
N TRP A 241 0.52 -15.87 12.14
CA TRP A 241 -0.25 -15.94 10.91
C TRP A 241 -0.08 -17.30 10.21
N PRO A 242 -1.11 -17.77 9.49
CA PRO A 242 -1.04 -18.99 8.68
C PRO A 242 0.07 -18.97 7.62
N VAL A 243 0.43 -17.80 7.15
CA VAL A 243 1.46 -17.60 6.13
C VAL A 243 2.64 -16.85 6.70
N SER A 244 3.80 -16.97 6.06
CA SER A 244 4.97 -16.13 6.35
C SER A 244 4.55 -14.65 6.31
N ASP A 245 4.88 -13.89 7.36
CA ASP A 245 4.58 -12.46 7.45
C ASP A 245 5.37 -11.66 6.39
N GLY A 246 6.61 -12.04 6.09
CA GLY A 246 7.37 -11.55 4.94
C GLY A 246 6.67 -11.83 3.61
N GLY A 247 6.11 -13.04 3.44
CA GLY A 247 5.34 -13.42 2.26
C GLY A 247 4.03 -12.63 2.14
N LEU A 248 3.29 -12.45 3.24
CA LEU A 248 2.10 -11.61 3.28
C LEU A 248 2.45 -10.15 2.95
N GLY A 249 3.55 -9.63 3.50
CA GLY A 249 4.08 -8.32 3.14
C GLY A 249 4.37 -8.20 1.65
N ALA A 250 5.05 -9.19 1.05
CA ALA A 250 5.38 -9.18 -0.37
C ALA A 250 4.13 -9.14 -1.25
N VAL A 251 3.07 -9.88 -0.88
CA VAL A 251 1.77 -9.83 -1.55
C VAL A 251 1.11 -8.45 -1.40
N SER A 252 1.04 -7.93 -0.17
CA SER A 252 0.41 -6.64 0.12
C SER A 252 1.08 -5.50 -0.64
N TYR A 253 2.42 -5.41 -0.57
CA TYR A 253 3.18 -4.40 -1.32
C TYR A 253 3.05 -4.57 -2.83
N THR A 254 2.90 -5.80 -3.33
CA THR A 254 2.60 -6.05 -4.75
C THR A 254 1.29 -5.39 -5.16
N PHE A 255 0.23 -5.57 -4.39
CA PHE A 255 -1.04 -4.89 -4.66
C PHE A 255 -0.93 -3.39 -4.48
N GLU A 256 -0.20 -2.90 -3.48
CA GLU A 256 -0.04 -1.46 -3.24
C GLU A 256 0.59 -0.74 -4.43
N PHE A 257 1.75 -1.18 -4.93
CA PHE A 257 2.39 -0.47 -6.05
C PHE A 257 1.61 -0.66 -7.36
N LEU A 258 0.96 -1.82 -7.59
CA LEU A 258 0.13 -2.05 -8.77
C LEU A 258 -1.13 -1.18 -8.76
N MET A 259 -1.82 -1.05 -7.63
CA MET A 259 -2.95 -0.12 -7.46
C MET A 259 -2.48 1.33 -7.56
N GLY A 260 -1.25 1.63 -7.15
CA GLY A 260 -0.57 2.90 -7.39
C GLY A 260 -0.55 3.27 -8.88
N TYR A 261 -0.27 2.33 -9.78
CA TYR A 261 -0.32 2.54 -11.25
C TYR A 261 -1.74 2.62 -11.82
N MET A 262 -2.73 2.12 -11.09
CA MET A 262 -4.11 2.04 -11.58
C MET A 262 -4.84 3.39 -11.56
N GLY A 263 -5.44 3.73 -12.70
CA GLY A 263 -6.41 4.81 -12.82
C GLY A 263 -5.88 6.18 -13.26
N SER A 264 -6.81 7.11 -13.47
CA SER A 264 -6.53 8.51 -13.83
C SER A 264 -6.32 9.40 -12.59
N PRO A 265 -5.87 10.65 -12.77
CA PRO A 265 -5.87 11.66 -11.70
C PRO A 265 -7.25 12.02 -11.13
N SER A 266 -8.33 11.45 -11.65
CA SER A 266 -9.70 11.60 -11.15
C SER A 266 -10.22 10.35 -10.43
N ARG A 267 -9.34 9.37 -10.12
CA ARG A 267 -9.72 8.07 -9.56
C ARG A 267 -10.45 8.14 -8.22
N TRP A 268 -10.14 9.12 -7.36
CA TRP A 268 -10.89 9.40 -6.13
C TRP A 268 -12.41 9.54 -6.35
N ARG A 269 -12.80 10.04 -7.53
CA ARG A 269 -14.19 10.22 -7.95
C ARG A 269 -14.70 9.11 -8.86
N THR A 270 -13.89 8.65 -9.81
CA THR A 270 -14.35 7.71 -10.85
C THR A 270 -14.29 6.26 -10.40
N MET A 271 -13.43 5.94 -9.43
CA MET A 271 -13.24 4.59 -8.88
C MET A 271 -13.11 4.62 -7.34
N PRO A 272 -14.14 5.09 -6.60
CA PRO A 272 -14.08 5.16 -5.13
C PRO A 272 -13.73 3.83 -4.46
N TRP A 273 -14.21 2.71 -5.03
CA TRP A 273 -13.89 1.37 -4.55
C TRP A 273 -12.39 1.08 -4.52
N MET A 274 -11.66 1.48 -5.57
CA MET A 274 -10.24 1.21 -5.69
C MET A 274 -9.45 1.98 -4.64
N VAL A 275 -9.76 3.27 -4.46
CA VAL A 275 -9.18 4.10 -3.39
C VAL A 275 -9.52 3.53 -2.02
N ALA A 276 -10.73 3.00 -1.81
CA ALA A 276 -11.07 2.36 -0.55
C ALA A 276 -10.25 1.09 -0.28
N PHE A 277 -10.03 0.22 -1.28
CA PHE A 277 -9.16 -0.95 -1.11
C PHE A 277 -7.71 -0.55 -0.90
N PHE A 278 -7.20 0.43 -1.65
CA PHE A 278 -5.83 0.92 -1.48
C PHE A 278 -5.61 1.51 -0.08
N GLY A 279 -6.55 2.35 0.39
CA GLY A 279 -6.55 2.83 1.77
C GLY A 279 -6.65 1.74 2.83
N VAL A 280 -7.41 0.67 2.59
CA VAL A 280 -7.49 -0.50 3.50
C VAL A 280 -6.19 -1.30 3.53
N LEU A 281 -5.50 -1.42 2.39
CA LEU A 281 -4.19 -2.06 2.33
C LEU A 281 -3.17 -1.21 3.09
N VAL A 282 -3.04 0.07 2.77
CA VAL A 282 -1.98 0.92 3.34
C VAL A 282 -2.22 1.24 4.81
N ILE A 283 -3.42 1.68 5.20
CA ILE A 283 -3.67 2.23 6.54
C ILE A 283 -3.79 1.12 7.60
N PRO A 284 -4.79 0.21 7.56
CA PRO A 284 -4.86 -0.95 8.45
C PRO A 284 -3.61 -1.82 8.46
N LEU A 285 -3.10 -2.28 7.31
CA LEU A 285 -1.93 -3.18 7.31
C LEU A 285 -0.67 -2.45 7.75
N GLY A 286 -0.52 -1.16 7.41
CA GLY A 286 0.54 -0.32 7.96
C GLY A 286 0.51 -0.24 9.48
N LEU A 287 -0.68 -0.07 10.08
CA LEU A 287 -0.85 -0.12 11.54
C LEU A 287 -0.57 -1.50 12.13
N THR A 288 -0.97 -2.58 11.46
CA THR A 288 -0.58 -3.95 11.87
C THR A 288 0.93 -4.14 11.84
N HIS A 289 1.62 -3.57 10.85
CA HIS A 289 3.07 -3.64 10.76
C HIS A 289 3.77 -2.88 11.89
N ILE A 290 3.22 -1.73 12.32
CA ILE A 290 3.70 -1.01 13.51
C ILE A 290 3.62 -1.90 14.76
N PHE A 291 2.55 -2.69 14.90
CA PHE A 291 2.43 -3.65 16.01
C PHE A 291 3.52 -4.74 15.95
N LEU A 292 3.79 -5.31 14.77
CA LEU A 292 4.88 -6.28 14.60
C LEU A 292 6.24 -5.67 14.95
N VAL A 293 6.49 -4.42 14.54
CA VAL A 293 7.73 -3.71 14.85
C VAL A 293 7.91 -3.50 16.34
N ILE A 294 6.85 -3.10 17.05
CA ILE A 294 6.84 -2.91 18.50
C ILE A 294 7.02 -4.25 19.23
N SER A 295 6.49 -5.34 18.69
CA SER A 295 6.62 -6.67 19.31
C SER A 295 8.07 -7.19 19.36
N GLN A 296 8.95 -6.69 18.48
CA GLN A 296 10.35 -7.10 18.42
C GLN A 296 11.08 -6.87 19.77
N PRO A 297 11.12 -5.64 20.33
CA PRO A 297 11.71 -5.43 21.64
C PRO A 297 10.86 -5.95 22.80
N LEU A 298 9.52 -5.85 22.72
CA LEU A 298 8.63 -6.14 23.87
C LEU A 298 8.39 -7.63 24.14
N ILE A 299 8.39 -8.45 23.09
CA ILE A 299 7.97 -9.86 23.19
C ILE A 299 9.11 -10.77 22.78
N VAL A 300 9.77 -10.46 21.67
CA VAL A 300 10.88 -11.27 21.17
C VAL A 300 12.18 -10.92 21.89
N HIS A 301 12.31 -9.70 22.39
CA HIS A 301 13.52 -9.15 23.00
C HIS A 301 14.72 -9.21 22.03
N ALA A 302 14.46 -8.94 20.75
CA ALA A 302 15.44 -8.96 19.67
C ALA A 302 15.10 -7.89 18.63
N TRP A 303 16.04 -7.63 17.71
CA TRP A 303 15.91 -6.60 16.68
C TRP A 303 16.17 -7.16 15.29
N CYS A 304 15.47 -6.62 14.29
CA CYS A 304 15.70 -6.94 12.89
C CYS A 304 15.80 -5.65 12.06
N THR A 305 16.98 -5.40 11.48
CA THR A 305 17.25 -4.18 10.68
C THR A 305 16.25 -4.01 9.55
N LEU A 306 16.00 -5.08 8.79
CA LEU A 306 15.12 -5.02 7.62
C LEU A 306 13.65 -4.86 8.00
N CYS A 307 13.24 -5.34 9.16
CA CYS A 307 11.91 -5.15 9.71
C CYS A 307 11.70 -3.66 10.07
N LEU A 308 12.71 -3.02 10.67
CA LEU A 308 12.70 -1.58 10.90
C LEU A 308 12.75 -0.77 9.59
N LEU A 309 13.51 -1.23 8.60
CA LEU A 309 13.57 -0.59 7.28
C LEU A 309 12.21 -0.65 6.58
N ALA A 310 11.53 -1.79 6.61
CA ALA A 310 10.19 -1.94 6.06
C ALA A 310 9.20 -0.99 6.76
N ALA A 311 9.31 -0.85 8.09
CA ALA A 311 8.49 0.08 8.87
C ALA A 311 8.76 1.54 8.48
N LEU A 312 10.03 1.90 8.28
CA LEU A 312 10.45 3.23 7.86
C LEU A 312 9.92 3.59 6.47
N ILE A 313 9.85 2.62 5.54
CA ILE A 313 9.29 2.79 4.20
C ILE A 313 7.76 2.98 4.26
N MET A 314 7.08 2.18 5.07
CA MET A 314 5.61 2.20 5.19
C MET A 314 5.05 3.40 5.93
N LEU A 315 5.71 3.83 7.01
CA LEU A 315 5.12 4.80 7.91
C LEU A 315 4.76 6.14 7.23
N PRO A 316 5.56 6.70 6.30
CA PRO A 316 5.18 7.87 5.51
C PRO A 316 4.05 7.64 4.52
N MET A 317 3.81 6.39 4.07
CA MET A 317 2.74 6.07 3.12
C MET A 317 1.35 6.30 3.72
N ILE A 318 1.19 6.02 5.03
CA ILE A 318 -0.10 6.18 5.74
C ILE A 318 -0.67 7.61 5.57
N PRO A 319 0.01 8.68 6.01
CA PRO A 319 -0.51 10.04 5.85
C PRO A 319 -0.63 10.51 4.40
N LEU A 320 0.15 9.96 3.47
CA LEU A 320 0.07 10.26 2.03
C LEU A 320 -1.08 9.56 1.31
N GLU A 321 -1.71 8.56 1.93
CA GLU A 321 -2.89 7.86 1.38
C GLU A 321 -4.20 8.39 1.99
N VAL A 322 -4.13 8.89 3.24
CA VAL A 322 -5.32 9.34 3.97
C VAL A 322 -6.01 10.52 3.28
N ASP A 323 -5.26 11.37 2.57
CA ASP A 323 -5.81 12.48 1.81
C ASP A 323 -6.71 12.01 0.64
N GLU A 324 -6.27 11.04 -0.14
CA GLU A 324 -7.04 10.44 -1.23
C GLU A 324 -8.31 9.76 -0.71
N VAL A 325 -8.20 9.02 0.41
CA VAL A 325 -9.34 8.40 1.09
C VAL A 325 -10.35 9.46 1.56
N ILE A 326 -9.89 10.58 2.12
CA ILE A 326 -10.78 11.66 2.57
C ILE A 326 -11.46 12.35 1.38
N ALA A 327 -10.73 12.64 0.30
CA ALA A 327 -11.31 13.20 -0.92
C ALA A 327 -12.38 12.28 -1.51
N MET A 328 -12.12 10.97 -1.53
CA MET A 328 -13.09 9.95 -1.96
C MET A 328 -14.33 9.93 -1.05
N ILE A 329 -14.17 9.94 0.28
CA ILE A 329 -15.31 9.95 1.22
C ILE A 329 -16.14 11.23 1.07
N GLN A 330 -15.49 12.38 0.92
CA GLN A 330 -16.17 13.65 0.64
C GLN A 330 -16.97 13.57 -0.65
N HIS A 331 -16.38 13.02 -1.72
CA HIS A 331 -17.04 12.82 -3.00
C HIS A 331 -18.30 11.95 -2.88
N VAL A 332 -18.16 10.75 -2.32
CA VAL A 332 -19.26 9.79 -2.22
C VAL A 332 -20.42 10.38 -1.42
N ARG A 333 -20.13 11.14 -0.35
CA ARG A 333 -21.15 11.85 0.44
C ARG A 333 -21.83 12.97 -0.35
N GLN A 334 -21.07 13.76 -1.10
CA GLN A 334 -21.61 14.85 -1.92
C GLN A 334 -22.43 14.31 -3.10
N ALA A 335 -21.93 13.30 -3.81
CA ALA A 335 -22.61 12.61 -4.89
C ALA A 335 -23.95 12.00 -4.43
N LYS A 336 -23.97 11.37 -3.25
CA LYS A 336 -25.23 10.88 -2.65
C LYS A 336 -26.20 12.02 -2.40
N LYS A 337 -25.73 13.16 -1.88
CA LYS A 337 -26.57 14.33 -1.57
C LYS A 337 -27.15 14.97 -2.83
N ARG A 338 -26.41 14.97 -3.94
CA ARG A 338 -26.87 15.45 -5.25
C ARG A 338 -27.88 14.51 -5.92
N GLY A 339 -27.88 13.23 -5.55
CA GLY A 339 -28.72 12.22 -6.18
C GLY A 339 -28.08 11.55 -7.40
N ASP A 340 -26.75 11.64 -7.55
CA ASP A 340 -26.00 10.93 -8.59
C ASP A 340 -26.38 9.44 -8.57
N ARG A 341 -26.59 8.83 -9.75
CA ARG A 341 -26.95 7.41 -9.88
C ARG A 341 -28.15 7.01 -9.00
N GLU A 342 -29.21 7.83 -9.02
CA GLU A 342 -30.44 7.64 -8.24
C GLU A 342 -30.22 7.67 -6.72
N GLY A 343 -29.14 8.32 -6.27
CA GLY A 343 -28.76 8.39 -4.85
C GLY A 343 -28.26 7.06 -4.25
N SER A 344 -28.02 6.05 -5.09
CA SER A 344 -27.54 4.73 -4.66
C SER A 344 -26.06 4.77 -4.32
N LEU A 345 -25.73 4.66 -3.02
CA LEU A 345 -24.35 4.59 -2.52
C LEU A 345 -23.54 3.48 -3.18
N TRP A 346 -24.16 2.31 -3.41
CA TRP A 346 -23.51 1.18 -4.05
C TRP A 346 -23.12 1.50 -5.49
N SER A 347 -24.04 2.11 -6.25
CA SER A 347 -23.77 2.51 -7.63
C SER A 347 -22.67 3.57 -7.72
N ILE A 348 -22.71 4.58 -6.82
CA ILE A 348 -21.69 5.63 -6.72
C ILE A 348 -20.32 5.03 -6.36
N PHE A 349 -20.28 4.09 -5.41
CA PHE A 349 -19.03 3.47 -4.96
C PHE A 349 -18.32 2.68 -6.08
N TRP A 350 -19.07 1.91 -6.87
CA TRP A 350 -18.52 1.08 -7.94
C TRP A 350 -18.31 1.82 -9.27
N LYS A 351 -19.18 2.79 -9.60
CA LYS A 351 -19.19 3.47 -10.92
C LYS A 351 -18.76 4.94 -10.90
N GLY A 352 -18.48 5.49 -9.72
CA GLY A 352 -18.17 6.90 -9.52
C GLY A 352 -19.36 7.85 -9.67
N GLY A 353 -19.09 9.15 -9.49
CA GLY A 353 -20.09 10.23 -9.60
C GLY A 353 -19.65 11.40 -10.50
N GLN A 354 -20.54 12.39 -10.62
CA GLN A 354 -20.35 13.57 -11.47
C GLN A 354 -19.26 14.50 -10.93
N ALA A 355 -18.66 15.27 -11.84
CA ALA A 355 -17.51 16.16 -11.57
C ALA A 355 -17.92 17.54 -11.02
N ASP A 356 -19.10 17.66 -10.41
CA ASP A 356 -19.64 18.96 -9.99
C ASP A 356 -18.74 19.66 -8.97
N GLY A 357 -18.40 20.92 -9.28
CA GLY A 357 -17.52 21.75 -8.45
C GLY A 357 -16.04 21.35 -8.50
N CYS A 358 -15.65 20.38 -9.34
CA CYS A 358 -14.25 20.03 -9.55
C CYS A 358 -13.57 21.08 -10.45
N THR A 359 -12.30 21.35 -10.20
CA THR A 359 -11.49 22.28 -11.01
C THR A 359 -10.41 21.53 -11.78
N PRO A 360 -9.88 22.10 -12.88
CA PRO A 360 -8.67 21.59 -13.52
C PRO A 360 -7.50 21.55 -12.53
N ASP A 361 -6.61 20.58 -12.70
CA ASP A 361 -5.40 20.43 -11.89
C ASP A 361 -4.25 21.15 -12.60
N ASP A 362 -4.16 22.46 -12.39
CA ASP A 362 -3.16 23.32 -13.05
C ASP A 362 -1.85 23.42 -12.25
N ARG A 363 -1.87 22.98 -10.98
CA ARG A 363 -0.73 23.11 -10.06
C ARG A 363 0.22 21.92 -10.13
N SER A 364 -0.29 20.72 -10.38
CA SER A 364 0.52 19.50 -10.35
C SER A 364 1.47 19.46 -11.56
N PRO A 365 2.80 19.33 -11.35
CA PRO A 365 3.75 19.18 -12.45
C PRO A 365 3.53 17.86 -13.19
N ALA A 366 3.73 17.87 -14.51
CA ALA A 366 3.59 16.67 -15.32
C ALA A 366 4.76 15.71 -15.04
N MET A 367 4.48 14.41 -14.86
CA MET A 367 5.54 13.42 -14.58
C MET A 367 6.59 13.28 -15.69
N VAL A 368 6.27 13.66 -16.93
CA VAL A 368 7.21 13.63 -18.04
C VAL A 368 8.39 14.59 -17.79
N GLU A 369 8.18 15.65 -17.02
CA GLU A 369 9.21 16.65 -16.67
C GLU A 369 10.11 16.20 -15.50
N PHE A 370 10.06 14.92 -15.10
CA PHE A 370 10.85 14.42 -13.95
C PHE A 370 12.34 14.55 -14.14
N SER A 371 12.86 14.32 -15.36
CA SER A 371 14.28 14.51 -15.66
C SER A 371 14.72 15.97 -15.47
N ASP A 372 13.82 16.90 -15.77
CA ASP A 372 14.15 18.32 -15.90
C ASP A 372 13.92 19.06 -14.57
N HIS A 373 12.90 18.65 -13.81
CA HIS A 373 12.47 19.27 -12.56
C HIS A 373 12.22 18.27 -11.42
N PRO A 374 13.19 17.39 -11.07
CA PRO A 374 13.00 16.31 -10.10
C PRO A 374 12.60 16.81 -8.70
N VAL A 375 13.15 17.95 -8.26
CA VAL A 375 12.85 18.53 -6.94
C VAL A 375 11.42 19.07 -6.87
N ALA A 376 10.90 19.64 -7.95
CA ALA A 376 9.53 20.15 -7.98
C ALA A 376 8.52 19.00 -7.90
N LEU A 377 8.77 17.94 -8.65
CA LEU A 377 7.96 16.71 -8.64
C LEU A 377 8.02 15.99 -7.30
N PHE A 378 9.21 15.87 -6.69
CA PHE A 378 9.33 15.32 -5.34
C PHE A 378 8.55 16.15 -4.32
N LYS A 379 8.62 17.48 -4.37
CA LYS A 379 7.82 18.35 -3.48
C LYS A 379 6.32 18.20 -3.72
N ALA A 380 5.89 17.99 -4.96
CA ALA A 380 4.49 17.74 -5.28
C ALA A 380 4.02 16.38 -4.75
N SER A 381 4.89 15.37 -4.75
CA SER A 381 4.59 14.03 -4.25
C SER A 381 4.27 13.97 -2.75
N ILE A 382 4.73 14.96 -1.98
CA ILE A 382 4.52 15.07 -0.53
C ILE A 382 3.53 16.18 -0.15
N TRP A 383 2.80 16.75 -1.10
CA TRP A 383 1.66 17.62 -0.75
C TRP A 383 0.67 16.86 0.13
N GLY A 384 -0.02 17.57 1.02
CA GLY A 384 -0.83 16.94 2.08
C GLY A 384 -0.05 16.63 3.36
N MET A 385 1.26 16.39 3.24
CA MET A 385 2.17 16.29 4.39
C MET A 385 2.89 17.63 4.60
N SER A 386 2.89 18.11 5.84
CA SER A 386 3.79 19.19 6.25
C SER A 386 4.69 18.74 7.38
N PHE A 387 5.89 19.34 7.45
CA PHE A 387 6.95 18.97 8.38
C PHE A 387 7.17 20.07 9.43
N PRO A 388 6.24 20.31 10.38
CA PRO A 388 6.52 21.17 11.52
C PRO A 388 7.75 20.68 12.28
N TRP A 389 8.64 21.60 12.63
CA TRP A 389 9.82 21.29 13.43
C TRP A 389 9.46 20.61 14.76
N THR A 390 8.28 20.90 15.31
CA THR A 390 7.79 20.28 16.55
C THR A 390 7.52 18.78 16.41
N LEU A 391 6.88 18.35 15.31
CA LEU A 391 6.63 16.93 15.04
C LEU A 391 7.91 16.20 14.61
N LEU A 392 8.81 16.88 13.90
CA LEU A 392 10.15 16.35 13.60
C LEU A 392 10.93 16.12 14.90
N ALA A 393 10.90 17.08 15.82
CA ALA A 393 11.51 16.96 17.13
C ALA A 393 10.85 15.84 17.96
N CYS A 394 9.51 15.74 17.99
CA CYS A 394 8.83 14.62 18.65
C CYS A 394 9.23 13.26 18.04
N SER A 395 9.39 13.18 16.72
CA SER A 395 9.83 11.94 16.06
C SER A 395 11.25 11.58 16.49
N ALA A 396 12.18 12.54 16.46
CA ALA A 396 13.56 12.32 16.91
C ALA A 396 13.62 11.95 18.41
N LEU A 397 12.86 12.64 19.26
CA LEU A 397 12.77 12.36 20.69
C LEU A 397 12.11 11.01 20.96
N GLY A 398 11.17 10.54 20.13
CA GLY A 398 10.55 9.23 20.26
C GLY A 398 11.50 8.07 19.96
N VAL A 399 12.53 8.27 19.12
CA VAL A 399 13.55 7.25 18.87
C VAL A 399 14.41 7.00 20.13
N ILE A 400 14.64 8.03 20.96
CA ILE A 400 15.53 7.93 22.12
C ILE A 400 15.03 6.90 23.15
N PRO A 401 13.76 6.94 23.64
CA PRO A 401 13.20 5.94 24.54
C PRO A 401 13.30 4.50 24.03
N VAL A 402 13.33 4.30 22.71
CA VAL A 402 13.48 2.96 22.11
C VAL A 402 14.87 2.37 22.39
N PHE A 403 15.91 3.18 22.54
CA PHE A 403 17.28 2.71 22.83
C PHE A 403 17.74 3.04 24.25
N LEU A 404 16.97 3.83 24.98
CA LEU A 404 17.30 4.31 26.32
C LEU A 404 17.55 3.19 27.33
N PRO A 405 16.76 2.08 27.38
CA PRO A 405 17.02 1.00 28.32
C PRO A 405 18.42 0.41 28.16
N THR A 406 18.85 0.18 26.93
CA THR A 406 20.20 -0.32 26.61
C THR A 406 21.30 0.64 27.06
N LEU A 407 21.10 1.95 26.87
CA LEU A 407 22.09 2.96 27.28
C LEU A 407 22.29 3.01 28.81
N PHE A 408 21.24 2.74 29.57
CA PHE A 408 21.27 2.70 31.03
C PHE A 408 21.55 1.31 31.60
N GLY A 409 21.87 0.32 30.75
CA GLY A 409 22.15 -1.06 31.16
C GLY A 409 20.92 -1.79 31.75
N ILE A 410 19.71 -1.33 31.41
CA ILE A 410 18.46 -1.97 31.80
C ILE A 410 18.21 -3.14 30.85
N ASP A 411 17.91 -4.30 31.43
CA ASP A 411 17.61 -5.50 30.66
C ASP A 411 16.33 -5.31 29.83
N ILE A 412 16.36 -5.77 28.58
CA ILE A 412 15.27 -5.64 27.62
C ILE A 412 13.99 -6.34 28.08
N THR A 413 14.07 -7.34 28.97
CA THR A 413 12.89 -8.05 29.50
C THR A 413 12.20 -7.31 30.64
N THR A 414 12.71 -6.16 31.08
CA THR A 414 12.11 -5.41 32.18
C THR A 414 10.91 -4.59 31.70
N THR A 415 9.89 -4.48 32.55
CA THR A 415 8.70 -3.65 32.24
C THR A 415 9.07 -2.16 32.04
N ALA A 416 10.17 -1.69 32.65
CA ALA A 416 10.68 -0.35 32.42
C ALA A 416 11.20 -0.16 30.98
N ALA A 417 11.83 -1.19 30.41
CA ALA A 417 12.24 -1.21 29.01
C ALA A 417 11.03 -1.27 28.07
N ASP A 418 10.04 -2.11 28.37
CA ASP A 418 8.80 -2.21 27.58
C ASP A 418 8.08 -0.86 27.44
N ILE A 419 7.97 -0.11 28.54
CA ILE A 419 7.36 1.23 28.52
C ILE A 419 8.15 2.17 27.60
N GLY A 420 9.48 2.14 27.67
CA GLY A 420 10.37 2.95 26.83
C GLY A 420 10.22 2.61 25.34
N HIS A 421 10.33 1.32 25.01
CA HIS A 421 10.18 0.80 23.65
C HIS A 421 8.80 1.11 23.06
N LEU A 422 7.73 0.83 23.82
CA LEU A 422 6.35 1.06 23.38
C LEU A 422 6.05 2.54 23.16
N CYS A 423 6.31 3.37 24.18
CA CYS A 423 6.02 4.80 24.11
C CYS A 423 6.87 5.46 23.02
N GLY A 424 8.17 5.14 22.94
CA GLY A 424 9.06 5.67 21.93
C GLY A 424 8.59 5.36 20.50
N ALA A 425 8.33 4.09 20.20
CA ALA A 425 7.88 3.65 18.87
C ALA A 425 6.52 4.28 18.48
N LEU A 426 5.57 4.36 19.42
CA LEU A 426 4.27 4.99 19.17
C LEU A 426 4.39 6.51 19.02
N ILE A 427 5.26 7.19 19.77
CA ILE A 427 5.52 8.63 19.61
C ILE A 427 6.08 8.90 18.20
N VAL A 428 7.00 8.08 17.70
CA VAL A 428 7.49 8.20 16.31
C VAL A 428 6.33 8.02 15.33
N THR A 429 5.55 6.96 15.51
CA THR A 429 4.42 6.62 14.66
C THR A 429 3.40 7.75 14.56
N PHE A 430 2.87 8.21 15.69
CA PHE A 430 1.84 9.24 15.69
C PHE A 430 2.38 10.61 15.29
N SER A 431 3.66 10.91 15.58
CA SER A 431 4.31 12.12 15.06
C SER A 431 4.35 12.14 13.54
N VAL A 432 4.80 11.05 12.88
CA VAL A 432 4.89 10.96 11.42
C VAL A 432 3.51 10.94 10.77
N ILE A 433 2.57 10.13 11.29
CA ILE A 433 1.19 10.12 10.80
C ILE A 433 0.57 11.53 10.92
N SER A 434 0.83 12.23 12.03
CA SER A 434 0.33 13.59 12.22
C SER A 434 1.00 14.63 11.34
N MET A 435 2.09 14.32 10.62
CA MET A 435 2.62 15.21 9.58
C MET A 435 1.64 15.37 8.42
N GLY A 436 0.79 14.36 8.17
CA GLY A 436 -0.39 14.52 7.30
C GLY A 436 -1.35 15.56 7.89
N GLU A 437 -1.56 16.67 7.18
CA GLU A 437 -2.35 17.79 7.69
C GLU A 437 -3.80 17.37 7.94
N VAL A 438 -4.35 16.48 7.11
CA VAL A 438 -5.71 15.93 7.24
C VAL A 438 -6.00 15.24 8.57
N ILE A 439 -4.96 14.74 9.24
CA ILE A 439 -5.01 14.02 10.51
C ILE A 439 -4.11 14.66 11.58
N ARG A 440 -3.81 15.96 11.43
CA ARG A 440 -2.95 16.74 12.35
C ARG A 440 -3.41 16.71 13.82
N THR A 441 -4.69 16.43 14.07
CA THR A 441 -5.26 16.28 15.42
C THR A 441 -4.72 15.05 16.15
N GLY A 442 -4.22 14.05 15.41
CA GLY A 442 -3.59 12.85 15.97
C GLY A 442 -2.39 13.14 16.88
N ARG A 443 -1.76 14.32 16.78
CA ARG A 443 -0.61 14.72 17.60
C ARG A 443 -0.89 14.69 19.10
N PHE A 444 -2.15 14.83 19.52
CA PHE A 444 -2.50 14.78 20.94
C PHE A 444 -2.35 13.38 21.55
N LEU A 445 -2.30 12.32 20.73
CA LEU A 445 -1.96 10.97 21.20
C LEU A 445 -0.54 10.91 21.76
N ASN A 446 0.39 11.72 21.24
CA ASN A 446 1.72 11.86 21.81
C ASN A 446 1.70 12.43 23.24
N VAL A 447 0.70 13.23 23.62
CA VAL A 447 0.57 13.74 25.00
C VAL A 447 0.23 12.59 25.95
N VAL A 448 -0.68 11.70 25.56
CA VAL A 448 -1.02 10.50 26.35
C VAL A 448 0.20 9.58 26.49
N LEU A 449 0.91 9.33 25.40
CA LEU A 449 2.13 8.51 25.40
C LEU A 449 3.25 9.15 26.22
N ALA A 450 3.41 10.47 26.13
CA ALA A 450 4.36 11.23 26.93
C ALA A 450 4.07 11.13 28.42
N LEU A 451 2.80 11.23 28.83
CA LEU A 451 2.41 11.06 30.24
C LEU A 451 2.74 9.64 30.74
N MET A 452 2.49 8.61 29.93
CA MET A 452 2.90 7.24 30.27
C MET A 452 4.42 7.10 30.41
N LEU A 453 5.20 7.76 29.53
CA LEU A 453 6.66 7.77 29.63
C LEU A 453 7.17 8.55 30.86
N VAL A 454 6.45 9.60 31.29
CA VAL A 454 6.79 10.38 32.49
C VAL A 454 6.54 9.58 33.76
N VAL A 455 5.38 8.93 33.87
CA VAL A 455 4.92 8.28 35.10
C VAL A 455 5.38 6.83 35.19
N GLY A 456 5.33 6.09 34.08
CA GLY A 456 5.55 4.64 34.02
C GLY A 456 6.84 4.17 34.69
N PRO A 457 8.02 4.73 34.36
CA PRO A 457 9.29 4.34 34.97
C PRO A 457 9.36 4.49 36.49
N TRP A 458 8.53 5.36 37.10
CA TRP A 458 8.47 5.54 38.55
C TRP A 458 7.58 4.51 39.26
N LEU A 459 6.70 3.83 38.53
CA LEU A 459 5.76 2.86 39.07
C LEU A 459 6.29 1.41 39.00
N VAL A 460 7.43 1.19 38.35
CA VAL A 460 7.96 -0.14 38.04
C VAL A 460 9.27 -0.39 38.79
N ASP A 461 9.34 -1.56 39.43
CA ASP A 461 10.52 -2.04 40.15
C ASP A 461 11.69 -2.35 39.20
N GLY A 462 12.93 -2.18 39.69
CA GLY A 462 14.14 -2.42 38.90
C GLY A 462 14.58 -1.25 38.01
N THR A 463 13.89 -0.11 38.11
CA THR A 463 14.23 1.11 37.37
C THR A 463 15.27 1.95 38.12
N THR A 464 16.32 2.41 37.42
CA THR A 464 17.27 3.37 38.00
C THR A 464 16.65 4.78 38.04
N THR A 465 16.92 5.55 39.09
CA THR A 465 16.44 6.94 39.19
C THR A 465 16.91 7.80 38.01
N ALA A 466 18.12 7.53 37.50
CA ALA A 466 18.67 8.23 36.34
C ALA A 466 17.86 7.95 35.05
N TYR A 467 17.47 6.69 34.80
CA TYR A 467 16.60 6.34 33.68
C TYR A 467 15.22 6.99 33.82
N ALA A 468 14.60 6.91 35.01
CA ALA A 468 13.29 7.49 35.25
C ALA A 468 13.28 9.01 35.01
N LEU A 469 14.31 9.72 35.49
CA LEU A 469 14.47 11.16 35.22
C LEU A 469 14.67 11.46 33.73
N ALA A 470 15.49 10.67 33.03
CA ALA A 470 15.72 10.85 31.59
C ALA A 470 14.43 10.62 30.79
N ALA A 471 13.69 9.54 31.09
CA ALA A 471 12.41 9.23 30.46
C ALA A 471 11.36 10.32 30.76
N SER A 472 11.29 10.82 32.00
CA SER A 472 10.41 11.94 32.35
C SER A 472 10.78 13.23 31.60
N ALA A 473 12.05 13.57 31.47
CA ALA A 473 12.49 14.74 30.72
C ALA A 473 12.09 14.65 29.23
N LEU A 474 12.29 13.47 28.61
CA LEU A 474 11.88 13.20 27.24
C LEU A 474 10.36 13.28 27.07
N GLY A 475 9.59 12.67 27.98
CA GLY A 475 8.14 12.72 27.96
C GLY A 475 7.60 14.15 28.09
N ILE A 476 8.13 14.95 29.03
CA ILE A 476 7.74 16.36 29.17
C ILE A 476 8.03 17.14 27.89
N ALA A 477 9.21 16.96 27.29
CA ALA A 477 9.56 17.61 26.03
C ALA A 477 8.61 17.23 24.90
N VAL A 478 8.29 15.94 24.73
CA VAL A 478 7.34 15.45 23.71
C VAL A 478 5.93 16.02 23.96
N ALA A 479 5.46 16.06 25.20
CA ALA A 479 4.16 16.63 25.54
C ALA A 479 4.07 18.10 25.14
N MET A 480 5.08 18.92 25.51
CA MET A 480 5.13 20.34 25.18
C MET A 480 5.19 20.58 23.67
N LEU A 481 6.02 19.81 22.95
CA LEU A 481 6.17 19.92 21.49
C LEU A 481 4.95 19.41 20.71
N SER A 482 4.10 18.58 21.32
CA SER A 482 2.89 18.06 20.66
C SER A 482 1.69 19.03 20.73
N ILE A 483 1.76 20.09 21.55
CA ILE A 483 0.67 21.08 21.66
C ILE A 483 0.57 21.96 20.40
N PRO A 484 1.65 22.60 19.90
CA PRO A 484 1.58 23.47 18.75
C PRO A 484 1.14 22.72 17.49
N ARG A 485 0.16 23.28 16.77
CA ARG A 485 -0.36 22.70 15.52
C ARG A 485 0.65 22.73 14.37
N GLY A 486 1.55 23.70 14.39
CA GLY A 486 2.42 24.01 13.25
C GLY A 486 1.65 24.70 12.12
N ARG A 487 2.35 24.94 11.00
CA ARG A 487 1.75 25.55 9.81
C ARG A 487 0.95 24.51 9.03
N ILE A 488 -0.20 24.93 8.50
CA ILE A 488 -1.00 24.18 7.53
C ILE A 488 -0.86 24.91 6.19
N LEU A 489 -0.42 24.18 5.17
CA LEU A 489 -0.04 24.74 3.87
C LEU A 489 -1.12 24.55 2.81
N GLN A 490 -2.01 23.57 2.99
CA GLN A 490 -3.02 23.21 1.99
C GLN A 490 -4.45 23.39 2.54
N THR A 491 -5.42 23.42 1.63
CA THR A 491 -6.86 23.40 1.93
C THR A 491 -7.48 22.07 1.47
N TYR A 492 -8.49 21.61 2.21
CA TYR A 492 -9.12 20.28 2.07
C TYR A 492 -10.65 20.37 1.96
N GLY A 493 -11.15 21.50 1.47
CA GLY A 493 -12.57 21.80 1.34
C GLY A 493 -13.33 21.64 2.65
N SER A 494 -14.37 20.80 2.64
CA SER A 494 -15.23 20.58 3.83
C SER A 494 -14.51 19.92 5.02
N TRP A 495 -13.29 19.38 4.84
CA TRP A 495 -12.52 18.74 5.90
C TRP A 495 -11.75 19.73 6.78
N ASP A 496 -11.55 20.97 6.32
CA ASP A 496 -10.77 21.98 7.04
C ASP A 496 -11.25 22.19 8.49
N ARG A 497 -12.54 21.97 8.77
CA ARG A 497 -13.14 22.06 10.11
C ARG A 497 -12.56 21.06 11.12
N PHE A 498 -12.07 19.91 10.67
CA PHE A 498 -11.50 18.87 11.53
C PHE A 498 -9.99 19.03 11.76
N ILE A 499 -9.35 19.84 10.92
CA ILE A 499 -7.94 20.21 11.04
C ILE A 499 -7.79 21.41 11.97
N ARG A 500 -8.80 22.30 12.01
CA ARG A 500 -8.76 23.62 12.67
C ARG A 500 -8.48 23.58 14.17
#